data_AF-A0A3N7ZPG9-F1
#
_entry.id   AF-A0A3N7ZPG9-F1
#
_cell.length_a   1.000
_cell.length_b   1.000
_cell.length_c   1.000
_cell.angle_alpha   90.00
_cell.angle_beta   90.00
_cell.angle_gamma   90.00
#
_symmetry.space_group_name_H-M   'P 1'
#
loop_
_entity.id
_entity.type
_entity.pdbx_description
1 polymer ?
#
loop_
_entity_poly.entity_id
_entity_poly.type
_entity_poly.pdbx_seq_one_letter_code
_entity_poly.pdbx_strand_id
1 'polypeptide(L)'
;MDGRQEQICAAVARAICAACGEEPERPGDARGNAFRWQDYEQTAEAVVFELQAAEAGETGRSAVPHLATIIALSCEDGPDLAWRYEHAAGNALRAYSAAR
;
A
#
# COMPACT_ATOMS: atom_id res chain seq x y z
N MET A 1 7.97 2.11 -16.33
CA MET A 1 7.59 1.15 -15.27
C MET A 1 7.31 -0.18 -15.96
N ASP A 2 7.86 -1.29 -15.49
CA ASP A 2 7.48 -2.61 -15.99
C ASP A 2 5.99 -2.88 -15.69
N GLY A 3 5.24 -3.47 -16.61
CA GLY A 3 3.80 -3.73 -16.41
C GLY A 3 3.49 -4.62 -15.20
N ARG A 4 4.48 -5.37 -14.69
CA ARG A 4 4.38 -6.12 -13.44
C ARG A 4 4.44 -5.22 -12.21
N GLN A 5 5.32 -4.21 -12.21
CA GLN A 5 5.42 -3.24 -11.12
C GLN A 5 4.11 -2.46 -10.98
N GLU A 6 3.53 -2.06 -12.11
CA GLU A 6 2.26 -1.35 -12.16
C GLU A 6 1.10 -2.18 -11.56
N GLN A 7 1.05 -3.48 -11.87
CA GLN A 7 0.08 -4.42 -11.27
C GLN A 7 0.27 -4.58 -9.76
N ILE A 8 1.51 -4.63 -9.29
CA ILE A 8 1.82 -4.71 -7.86
C ILE A 8 1.38 -3.43 -7.16
N CYS A 9 1.76 -2.25 -7.67
CA CYS A 9 1.32 -0.97 -7.12
C CYS A 9 -0.21 -0.86 -7.08
N ALA A 10 -0.90 -1.28 -8.13
CA ALA A 10 -2.36 -1.28 -8.17
C ALA A 10 -2.99 -2.24 -7.15
N ALA A 11 -2.38 -3.40 -6.88
CA ALA A 11 -2.86 -4.31 -5.84
C ALA A 11 -2.65 -3.74 -4.43
N VAL A 12 -1.51 -3.11 -4.18
CA VAL A 12 -1.18 -2.45 -2.90
C VAL A 12 -2.09 -1.24 -2.67
N ALA A 13 -2.30 -0.41 -3.69
CA ALA A 13 -3.19 0.75 -3.62
C ALA A 13 -4.64 0.35 -3.28
N ARG A 14 -5.16 -0.72 -3.90
CA ARG A 14 -6.48 -1.28 -3.54
C ARG A 14 -6.54 -1.77 -2.10
N ALA A 15 -5.49 -2.44 -1.61
CA ALA A 15 -5.43 -2.91 -0.23
C ALA A 15 -5.40 -1.74 0.77
N ILE A 16 -4.67 -0.67 0.48
CA ILE A 16 -4.63 0.55 1.29
C ILE A 16 -6.01 1.22 1.30
N CYS A 17 -6.61 1.42 0.13
CA CYS A 17 -7.94 2.01 -0.02
C CYS A 17 -8.99 1.24 0.81
N ALA A 18 -9.00 -0.08 0.73
CA ALA A 18 -9.89 -0.92 1.52
C ALA A 18 -9.64 -0.81 3.04
N ALA A 19 -8.38 -0.68 3.46
CA ALA A 19 -8.02 -0.51 4.86
C ALA A 19 -8.43 0.86 5.43
N CYS A 20 -8.50 1.89 4.59
CA CYS A 20 -9.07 3.20 4.93
C CYS A 20 -10.62 3.16 5.03
N GLY A 21 -11.24 2.00 4.78
CA GLY A 21 -12.70 1.83 4.81
C GLY A 21 -13.39 2.31 3.53
N GLU A 22 -12.62 2.56 2.47
CA GLU A 22 -13.14 2.98 1.18
C GLU A 22 -13.34 1.79 0.23
N GLU A 23 -14.23 1.96 -0.75
CA GLU A 23 -14.48 0.94 -1.77
C GLU A 23 -13.53 1.18 -2.97
N PRO A 24 -12.52 0.32 -3.20
CA PRO A 24 -11.45 0.59 -4.17
C PRO A 24 -11.95 0.85 -5.59
N GLU A 25 -12.96 0.08 -6.00
CA GLU A 25 -13.52 0.10 -7.35
C GLU A 25 -14.61 1.16 -7.54
N ARG A 26 -14.90 1.99 -6.52
CA ARG A 26 -15.77 3.15 -6.75
C ARG A 26 -15.12 4.13 -7.71
N PRO A 27 -15.91 4.87 -8.50
CA PRO A 27 -15.39 5.99 -9.28
C PRO A 27 -14.57 6.95 -8.41
N GLY A 28 -13.39 7.34 -8.88
CA GLY A 28 -12.55 8.32 -8.19
C GLY A 28 -13.21 9.70 -8.19
N ASP A 29 -13.12 10.42 -7.07
CA ASP A 29 -13.71 11.77 -6.94
C ASP A 29 -12.68 12.90 -7.06
N ALA A 30 -11.38 12.60 -6.96
CA ALA A 30 -10.40 13.62 -6.59
C ALA A 30 -9.66 14.30 -7.75
N ARG A 31 -9.52 13.71 -8.94
CA ARG A 31 -8.58 14.27 -9.95
C ARG A 31 -8.71 13.77 -11.40
N GLY A 32 -9.79 13.08 -11.75
CA GLY A 32 -9.92 12.37 -13.04
C GLY A 32 -9.49 10.91 -12.98
N ASN A 33 -9.25 10.38 -11.78
CA ASN A 33 -9.04 8.98 -11.53
C ASN A 33 -10.30 8.17 -11.84
N ALA A 34 -10.14 7.04 -12.53
CA ALA A 34 -11.23 6.13 -12.84
C ALA A 34 -11.73 5.41 -11.58
N PHE A 35 -10.87 5.20 -10.58
CA PHE A 35 -11.18 4.44 -9.37
C PHE A 35 -10.62 5.09 -8.10
N ARG A 36 -11.28 4.89 -6.95
CA ARG A 36 -10.84 5.40 -5.63
C ARG A 36 -9.44 4.93 -5.25
N TRP A 37 -9.09 3.70 -5.58
CA TRP A 37 -7.77 3.17 -5.23
C TRP A 37 -6.62 3.96 -5.88
N GLN A 38 -6.85 4.66 -6.99
CA GLN A 38 -5.81 5.43 -7.69
C GLN A 38 -5.34 6.65 -6.87
N ASP A 39 -6.16 7.12 -5.93
CA ASP A 39 -5.75 8.16 -4.99
C ASP A 39 -4.59 7.69 -4.09
N TYR A 40 -4.38 6.37 -3.98
CA TYR A 40 -3.35 5.73 -3.18
C TYR A 40 -2.14 5.22 -3.97
N GLU A 41 -2.05 5.47 -5.29
CA GLU A 41 -0.96 4.97 -6.14
C GLU A 41 0.42 5.41 -5.67
N GLN A 42 0.60 6.69 -5.30
CA GLN A 42 1.89 7.19 -4.80
C GLN A 42 2.29 6.52 -3.47
N THR A 43 1.33 6.31 -2.57
CA THR A 43 1.57 5.58 -1.31
C THR A 43 1.92 4.12 -1.60
N ALA A 44 1.27 3.50 -2.58
CA ALA A 44 1.56 2.14 -2.99
C ALA A 44 2.95 1.99 -3.61
N GLU A 45 3.39 2.94 -4.44
CA GLU A 45 4.74 2.95 -5.00
C GLU A 45 5.81 2.99 -3.88
N ALA A 46 5.64 3.87 -2.89
CA ALA A 46 6.53 3.96 -1.75
C ALA A 46 6.57 2.64 -0.94
N VAL A 47 5.39 2.03 -0.68
CA VAL A 47 5.30 0.73 0.00
C VAL A 47 6.03 -0.36 -0.79
N VAL A 48 5.87 -0.42 -2.10
CA VAL A 48 6.54 -1.44 -2.93
C VAL A 48 8.05 -1.22 -3.00
N PHE A 49 8.51 0.03 -3.06
CA PHE A 49 9.92 0.37 -3.02
C PHE A 49 10.58 -0.12 -1.71
N GLU A 50 9.96 0.18 -0.57
CA GLU A 50 10.45 -0.26 0.75
C GLU A 50 10.40 -1.79 0.91
N LEU A 51 9.39 -2.45 0.33
CA LEU A 51 9.32 -3.92 0.29
C LEU A 51 10.50 -4.53 -0.49
N GLN A 52 10.85 -3.96 -1.64
CA GLN A 52 11.97 -4.41 -2.44
C GLN A 52 13.32 -4.18 -1.73
N ALA A 53 13.48 -3.05 -1.03
CA ALA A 53 14.66 -2.76 -0.21
C ALA A 53 14.81 -3.76 0.96
N ALA A 54 13.71 -4.07 1.65
CA ALA A 54 13.70 -5.07 2.72
C ALA A 54 14.05 -6.49 2.22
N GLU A 55 13.56 -6.89 1.04
CA GLU A 55 13.91 -8.18 0.42
C GLU A 55 15.38 -8.24 -0.05
N ALA A 56 15.96 -7.12 -0.45
CA ALA A 56 17.36 -7.04 -0.89
C ALA A 56 18.39 -7.21 0.25
N GLY A 57 17.92 -7.40 1.49
CA GLY A 57 18.79 -7.72 2.63
C GLY A 57 19.20 -6.52 3.48
N GLU A 58 18.57 -5.36 3.31
CA GLU A 58 18.67 -4.25 4.27
C GLU A 58 18.00 -4.69 5.59
N THR A 59 18.82 -5.24 6.47
CA THR A 59 18.40 -6.01 7.65
C THR A 59 18.02 -5.07 8.79
N GLY A 60 16.86 -5.29 9.43
CA GLY A 60 16.72 -4.90 10.84
C GLY A 60 15.34 -4.55 11.38
N ARG A 61 14.31 -4.34 10.57
CA ARG A 61 12.94 -4.09 11.06
C ARG A 61 11.94 -4.94 10.30
N SER A 62 10.96 -5.49 11.01
CA SER A 62 9.80 -6.10 10.36
C SER A 62 9.23 -5.09 9.37
N ALA A 63 9.14 -5.45 8.08
CA ALA A 63 8.63 -4.56 7.04
C ALA A 63 7.20 -4.11 7.37
N VAL A 64 6.41 -4.97 8.02
CA VAL A 64 4.99 -4.72 8.34
C VAL A 64 4.76 -3.46 9.20
N PRO A 65 5.38 -3.26 10.39
CA PRO A 65 5.21 -2.05 11.18
C PRO A 65 5.82 -0.79 10.52
N HIS A 66 6.86 -0.92 9.69
CA HIS A 66 7.39 0.23 8.94
C HIS A 66 6.40 0.68 7.86
N LEU A 67 5.87 -0.26 7.08
CA LEU A 67 4.83 -0.01 6.08
C LEU A 67 3.54 0.52 6.73
N ALA A 68 3.15 -0.01 7.89
CA ALA A 68 2.01 0.50 8.64
C ALA A 68 2.19 1.98 9.03
N THR A 69 3.41 2.38 9.39
CA THR A 69 3.75 3.78 9.69
C THR A 69 3.68 4.66 8.46
N ILE A 70 4.22 4.20 7.32
CA ILE A 70 4.16 4.94 6.04
C ILE A 70 2.72 5.17 5.62
N ILE A 71 1.88 4.13 5.68
CA ILE A 71 0.47 4.26 5.29
C ILE A 71 -0.27 5.20 6.26
N ALA A 72 -0.06 5.09 7.58
CA ALA A 72 -0.67 5.99 8.55
C ALA A 72 -0.31 7.47 8.30
N LEU A 73 0.96 7.76 8.01
CA LEU A 73 1.42 9.11 7.69
C LEU A 73 0.77 9.64 6.40
N SER A 74 0.61 8.79 5.39
CA SER A 74 -0.02 9.17 4.12
C SER A 74 -1.54 9.38 4.22
N CYS A 75 -2.20 8.73 5.19
CA CYS A 75 -3.64 8.88 5.44
C CYS A 75 -3.98 10.02 6.41
N GLU A 76 -2.99 10.78 6.89
CA GLU A 76 -3.15 11.81 7.94
C GLU A 76 -3.77 11.28 9.25
N ASP A 77 -3.68 9.96 9.46
CA ASP A 77 -4.34 9.26 10.53
C ASP A 77 -3.43 9.08 11.75
N GLY A 78 -4.02 9.14 12.95
CA GLY A 78 -3.30 9.01 14.21
C GLY A 78 -2.72 7.61 14.46
N PRO A 79 -1.69 7.48 15.31
CA PRO A 79 -1.00 6.21 15.60
C PRO A 79 -1.94 5.14 16.20
N ASP A 80 -3.09 5.52 16.77
CA ASP A 80 -4.11 4.59 17.26
C ASP A 80 -4.74 3.71 16.17
N LEU A 81 -4.59 4.08 14.89
CA LEU A 81 -5.06 3.31 13.73
C LEU A 81 -3.97 2.41 13.13
N ALA A 82 -2.75 2.40 13.68
CA ALA A 82 -1.61 1.62 13.18
C ALA A 82 -1.92 0.14 12.93
N TRP A 83 -2.77 -0.49 13.75
CA TRP A 83 -3.17 -1.89 13.61
C TRP A 83 -3.95 -2.17 12.30
N ARG A 84 -4.71 -1.19 11.78
CA ARG A 84 -5.41 -1.32 10.48
C ARG A 84 -4.40 -1.34 9.34
N TYR A 85 -3.34 -0.56 9.47
CA TYR A 85 -2.28 -0.48 8.48
C TYR A 85 -1.30 -1.64 8.56
N GLU A 86 -1.11 -2.27 9.73
CA GLU A 86 -0.40 -3.55 9.81
C GLU A 86 -1.12 -4.65 9.02
N HIS A 87 -2.46 -4.67 9.08
CA HIS A 87 -3.25 -5.59 8.26
C HIS A 87 -3.15 -5.26 6.76
N ALA A 88 -3.21 -3.98 6.41
CA ALA A 88 -3.04 -3.50 5.03
C ALA A 88 -1.65 -3.86 4.46
N ALA A 89 -0.59 -3.57 5.22
CA ALA A 89 0.80 -3.91 4.91
C ALA A 89 0.99 -5.42 4.78
N GLY A 90 0.37 -6.21 5.66
CA GLY A 90 0.38 -7.68 5.56
C GLY A 90 -0.33 -8.21 4.32
N ASN A 91 -1.45 -7.58 3.91
CA ASN A 91 -2.15 -7.92 2.67
C ASN A 91 -1.34 -7.49 1.43
N ALA A 92 -0.72 -6.31 1.45
CA ALA A 92 0.19 -5.82 0.42
C ALA A 92 1.38 -6.77 0.22
N LEU A 93 2.02 -7.20 1.31
CA LEU A 93 3.11 -8.17 1.29
C LEU A 93 2.64 -9.52 0.70
N ARG A 94 1.49 -10.04 1.14
CA ARG A 94 0.92 -11.29 0.58
C ARG A 94 0.61 -11.19 -0.91
N ALA A 95 0.04 -10.07 -1.36
CA ALA A 95 -0.25 -9.83 -2.77
C ALA A 95 1.05 -9.80 -3.61
N TYR A 96 2.08 -9.11 -3.11
CA TYR A 96 3.39 -9.07 -3.74
C TYR A 96 4.05 -10.47 -3.83
N SER A 97 4.04 -11.24 -2.74
CA SER A 97 4.60 -12.59 -2.71
C SER A 97 3.83 -13.59 -3.56
N ALA A 98 2.50 -13.45 -3.69
CA ALA A 98 1.67 -14.33 -4.52
C ALA A 98 1.77 -14.02 -6.03
N ALA A 99 2.26 -12.83 -6.39
CA ALA A 99 2.52 -12.43 -7.77
C ALA A 99 3.95 -12.75 -8.25
N ARG A 100 4.78 -13.41 -7.42
CA ARG A 100 6.11 -13.93 -7.77
C ARG A 100 6.05 -15.33 -8.36
#